data_AF-A0A0F9ND86-F1
#
_entry.id   AF-A0A0F9ND86-F1
#
_cell.length_a   1.000
_cell.length_b   1.000
_cell.length_c   1.000
_cell.angle_alpha   90.00
_cell.angle_beta   90.00
_cell.angle_gamma   90.00
#
_symmetry.space_group_name_H-M   'P 1'
#
loop_
_entity.id
_entity.type
_entity.pdbx_description
1 polymer ?
#
loop_
_entity_poly.entity_id
_entity_poly.type
_entity_poly.pdbx_seq_one_letter_code
_entity_poly.pdbx_strand_id
1 'polypeptide(L)'
;MVEPDRKPRIISAGDLDNVDPSQEGTVFVTEDKAVLEGGKLDVVDYSLLASVAHGEGTKAVTPGDLSEMAEQGIKVFGYLQEVARRRMKLRQARFVRYLRLDGHSWRSIAHLCHNRGWDWVSWAPPSNQIAGMVLCERAAELHGENYRKEPWN
;
A
#
# COMPACT_ATOMS: atom_id res chain seq x y z
N MET A 1 11.52 27.72 31.17
CA MET A 1 10.27 28.07 30.47
C MET A 1 10.23 27.20 29.23
N VAL A 2 9.16 26.45 29.03
CA VAL A 2 8.90 25.78 27.74
C VAL A 2 8.22 26.82 26.86
N GLU A 3 8.68 27.02 25.63
CA GLU A 3 8.01 27.93 24.69
C GLU A 3 6.60 27.39 24.35
N PRO A 4 5.63 28.26 24.06
CA PRO A 4 4.32 27.82 23.63
C PRO A 4 4.45 27.05 22.31
N ASP A 5 4.03 25.79 22.36
CA ASP A 5 4.15 24.79 21.29
C ASP A 5 3.65 25.36 19.95
N ARG A 6 4.58 25.73 19.06
CA ARG A 6 4.25 26.35 17.77
C ARG A 6 3.64 25.29 16.88
N LYS A 7 2.33 25.42 16.63
CA LYS A 7 1.59 24.53 15.71
C LYS A 7 2.37 24.36 14.39
N PRO A 8 2.62 23.13 13.92
CA PRO A 8 3.36 22.88 12.70
C PRO A 8 2.61 23.47 11.49
N ARG A 9 3.37 23.99 10.52
CA ARG A 9 2.79 24.51 9.27
C ARG A 9 2.48 23.33 8.36
N ILE A 10 1.22 23.18 7.96
CA ILE A 10 0.79 22.09 7.08
C ILE A 10 0.79 22.58 5.63
N ILE A 11 1.37 21.81 4.71
CA ILE A 11 1.48 22.13 3.28
C ILE A 11 1.30 20.87 2.41
N SER A 12 1.04 21.06 1.11
CA SER A 12 1.15 19.98 0.12
C SER A 12 2.62 19.71 -0.25
N ALA A 13 2.91 18.57 -0.87
CA ALA A 13 4.24 18.28 -1.40
C ALA A 13 4.61 19.20 -2.58
N GLY A 14 3.62 19.71 -3.32
CA GLY A 14 3.83 20.71 -4.38
C GLY A 14 4.26 22.08 -3.89
N ASP A 15 4.04 22.39 -2.60
CA ASP A 15 4.43 23.66 -1.97
C ASP A 15 5.79 23.60 -1.27
N LEU A 16 6.46 22.43 -1.27
CA LEU A 16 7.70 22.21 -0.51
C LEU A 16 8.83 23.15 -0.98
N ASP A 17 8.98 23.35 -2.29
CA ASP A 17 9.97 24.26 -2.88
C ASP A 17 9.65 25.76 -2.60
N ASN A 18 8.43 26.07 -2.14
CA ASN A 18 8.00 27.42 -1.74
C ASN A 18 8.14 27.66 -0.22
N VAL A 19 8.70 26.71 0.53
CA VAL A 19 9.03 26.90 1.94
C VAL A 19 10.32 27.71 2.05
N ASP A 20 10.20 28.94 2.56
CA ASP A 20 11.36 29.74 2.95
C ASP A 20 12.13 29.04 4.07
N PRO A 21 13.38 28.60 3.84
CA PRO A 21 14.18 27.85 4.82
C PRO A 21 14.64 28.71 6.00
N SER A 22 14.43 30.04 5.96
CA SER A 22 14.66 30.93 7.10
C SER A 22 13.47 31.00 8.08
N GLN A 23 12.33 30.38 7.77
CA GLN A 23 11.19 30.30 8.69
C GLN A 23 11.38 29.16 9.70
N GLU A 24 11.70 29.52 10.94
CA GLU A 24 11.82 28.58 12.06
C GLU A 24 10.48 27.94 12.45
N GLY A 25 10.34 26.65 12.14
CA GLY A 25 9.23 25.82 12.59
C GLY A 25 9.16 24.47 11.87
N THR A 26 8.45 23.52 12.45
CA THR A 26 8.19 22.24 11.81
C THR A 26 7.18 22.41 10.67
N VAL A 27 7.51 21.83 9.51
CA VAL A 27 6.60 21.71 8.37
C VAL A 27 6.09 20.27 8.28
N PHE A 28 4.77 20.09 8.24
CA PHE A 28 4.13 18.79 7.97
C PHE A 28 3.62 18.76 6.53
N VAL A 29 4.15 17.84 5.74
CA VAL A 29 3.81 17.69 4.32
C VAL A 29 2.77 16.56 4.18
N THR A 30 1.62 16.87 3.60
CA THR A 30 0.54 15.87 3.40
C THR A 30 -0.27 16.17 2.14
N GLU A 31 -0.74 15.11 1.48
CA GLU A 31 -1.72 15.17 0.39
C GLU A 31 -3.15 14.84 0.88
N ASP A 32 -3.35 14.70 2.20
CA ASP A 32 -4.69 14.53 2.77
C ASP A 32 -5.47 15.84 2.65
N LYS A 33 -6.40 15.85 1.69
CA LYS A 33 -7.29 16.97 1.42
C LYS A 33 -8.05 17.46 2.65
N ALA A 34 -8.49 16.57 3.54
CA ALA A 34 -9.22 16.97 4.74
C ALA A 34 -8.33 17.73 5.73
N VAL A 35 -7.04 17.38 5.78
CA VAL A 35 -6.05 18.09 6.61
C VAL A 35 -5.67 19.44 5.98
N LEU A 36 -5.44 19.47 4.65
CA LEU A 36 -5.13 20.69 3.89
C LEU A 36 -6.28 21.73 3.92
N GLU A 37 -7.53 21.29 3.89
CA GLU A 37 -8.72 22.16 3.93
C GLU A 37 -9.10 22.61 5.37
N GLY A 38 -8.24 22.39 6.36
CA GLY A 38 -8.45 22.86 7.74
C GLY A 38 -9.38 21.97 8.57
N GLY A 39 -9.37 20.65 8.30
CA GLY A 39 -10.03 19.66 9.13
C GLY A 39 -9.64 19.79 10.61
N LYS A 40 -10.59 19.45 11.50
CA LYS A 40 -10.39 19.56 12.95
C LYS A 40 -9.43 18.47 13.44
N LEU A 41 -8.14 18.78 13.42
CA LEU A 41 -7.13 18.11 14.24
C LEU A 41 -7.40 18.42 15.71
N ASP A 42 -7.48 17.39 16.55
CA ASP A 42 -7.64 17.55 17.99
C ASP A 42 -6.30 17.67 18.72
N VAL A 43 -6.33 17.72 20.05
CA VAL A 43 -5.11 17.88 20.88
C VAL A 43 -4.18 16.66 20.76
N VAL A 44 -4.74 15.47 20.54
CA VAL A 44 -3.98 14.23 20.34
C VAL A 44 -3.31 14.25 18.97
N ASP A 45 -4.03 14.65 17.92
CA ASP A 45 -3.47 14.79 16.57
C ASP A 45 -2.27 15.75 16.56
N TYR A 46 -2.39 16.93 17.18
CA TYR A 46 -1.27 17.87 17.30
C TYR A 46 -0.10 17.30 18.10
N SER A 47 -0.35 16.54 19.18
CA SER A 47 0.72 15.89 19.95
C SER A 47 1.46 14.82 19.15
N LEU A 48 0.75 14.04 18.32
CA LEU A 48 1.34 13.07 17.40
C LEU A 48 2.20 13.76 16.33
N LEU A 49 1.72 14.85 15.74
CA LEU A 49 2.47 15.64 14.77
C LEU A 49 3.74 16.26 15.39
N ALA A 50 3.67 16.74 16.64
CA ALA A 50 4.81 17.27 17.38
C ALA A 50 5.84 16.18 17.73
N SER A 51 5.42 15.01 18.21
CA SER A 51 6.34 13.89 18.43
C SER A 51 7.02 13.45 17.12
N VAL A 52 6.27 13.29 16.03
CA VAL A 52 6.83 12.94 14.70
C VAL A 52 7.82 14.01 14.21
N ALA A 53 7.57 15.29 14.48
CA ALA A 53 8.48 16.39 14.15
C ALA A 53 9.87 16.23 14.79
N HIS A 54 9.90 15.71 16.02
CA HIS A 54 11.12 15.46 16.78
C HIS A 54 11.68 14.04 16.55
N GLY A 55 11.11 13.30 15.60
CA GLY A 55 11.48 11.92 15.28
C GLY A 55 10.96 10.87 16.28
N GLU A 56 10.27 11.28 17.34
CA GLU A 56 9.66 10.37 18.31
C GLU A 56 8.58 9.52 17.62
N GLY A 57 8.65 8.20 17.83
CA GLY A 57 7.77 7.25 17.14
C GLY A 57 8.13 6.95 15.68
N THR A 58 9.11 7.64 15.09
CA THR A 58 9.62 7.29 13.75
C THR A 58 10.75 6.28 13.84
N LYS A 59 10.67 5.18 13.07
CA LYS A 59 11.80 4.27 12.84
C LYS A 59 12.30 4.50 11.41
N ALA A 60 13.54 4.98 11.27
CA ALA A 60 14.21 5.02 9.98
C ALA A 60 14.34 3.59 9.42
N VAL A 61 13.77 3.35 8.24
CA VAL A 61 13.87 2.06 7.55
C VAL A 61 15.26 1.98 6.91
N THR A 62 16.08 1.04 7.35
CA THR A 62 17.42 0.84 6.78
C THR A 62 17.36 0.04 5.48
N PRO A 63 18.41 0.08 4.64
CA PRO A 63 18.54 -0.85 3.52
C PRO A 63 18.50 -2.33 3.93
N GLY A 64 18.90 -2.64 5.18
CA GLY A 64 18.77 -3.97 5.77
C GLY A 64 17.31 -4.38 6.01
N ASP A 65 16.51 -3.50 6.63
CA ASP A 65 15.06 -3.73 6.81
C ASP A 65 14.37 -3.95 5.46
N LEU A 66 14.70 -3.13 4.44
CA LEU A 66 14.14 -3.29 3.07
C LEU A 66 14.53 -4.63 2.45
N SER A 67 15.76 -5.10 2.67
CA SER A 67 16.25 -6.37 2.14
C SER A 67 15.54 -7.55 2.81
N GLU A 68 15.37 -7.51 4.14
CA GLU A 68 14.60 -8.51 4.88
C GLU A 68 13.14 -8.54 4.42
N MET A 69 12.48 -7.38 4.29
CA MET A 69 11.11 -7.29 3.77
C MET A 69 10.99 -7.86 2.36
N ALA A 70 11.98 -7.60 1.48
CA ALA A 70 12.01 -8.16 0.13
C ALA A 70 12.16 -9.69 0.14
N GLU A 71 13.05 -10.24 0.97
CA GLU A 71 13.20 -11.69 1.12
C GLU A 71 11.90 -12.37 1.60
N GLN A 72 11.23 -11.80 2.61
CA GLN A 72 9.95 -12.33 3.08
C GLN A 72 8.88 -12.22 1.99
N GLY A 73 8.85 -11.11 1.25
CA GLY A 73 7.99 -10.93 0.08
C GLY A 73 8.21 -12.02 -0.98
N ILE A 74 9.46 -12.35 -1.31
CA ILE A 74 9.82 -13.42 -2.24
C ILE A 74 9.34 -14.79 -1.73
N LYS A 75 9.56 -15.11 -0.45
CA LYS A 75 9.11 -16.37 0.18
C LYS A 75 7.59 -16.51 0.10
N VAL A 76 6.83 -15.46 0.45
CA VAL A 76 5.36 -15.44 0.38
C VAL A 76 4.88 -15.54 -1.07
N PHE A 77 5.47 -14.79 -2.00
CA PHE A 77 5.12 -14.82 -3.42
C PHE A 77 5.32 -16.22 -4.02
N GLY A 78 6.48 -16.85 -3.79
CA GLY A 78 6.78 -18.20 -4.27
C GLY A 78 5.84 -19.27 -3.69
N TYR A 79 5.52 -19.20 -2.40
CA TYR A 79 4.53 -20.07 -1.77
C TYR A 79 3.14 -19.92 -2.40
N LEU A 80 2.67 -18.68 -2.54
CA LEU A 80 1.37 -18.40 -3.14
C LEU A 80 1.33 -18.83 -4.61
N GLN A 81 2.39 -18.61 -5.40
CA GLN A 81 2.50 -19.09 -6.78
C GLN A 81 2.32 -20.61 -6.88
N GLU A 82 2.95 -21.37 -6.00
CA GLU A 82 2.87 -22.84 -6.04
C GLU A 82 1.46 -23.34 -5.68
N VAL A 83 0.80 -22.71 -4.70
CA VAL A 83 -0.61 -22.99 -4.42
C VAL A 83 -1.50 -22.56 -5.58
N ALA A 84 -1.24 -21.40 -6.20
CA ALA A 84 -1.89 -20.92 -7.42
C ALA A 84 -1.87 -21.97 -8.52
N ARG A 85 -0.67 -22.50 -8.83
CA ARG A 85 -0.45 -23.50 -9.87
C ARG A 85 -1.22 -24.80 -9.65
N ARG A 86 -1.19 -25.32 -8.41
CA ARG A 86 -1.79 -26.62 -8.04
C ARG A 86 -3.33 -26.63 -7.99
N ARG A 87 -3.96 -25.49 -7.78
CA ARG A 87 -5.36 -25.43 -7.34
C ARG A 87 -6.25 -24.48 -8.17
N MET A 88 -5.69 -23.46 -8.85
CA MET A 88 -6.50 -22.55 -9.66
C MET A 88 -7.09 -23.29 -10.86
N LYS A 89 -8.40 -23.29 -10.99
CA LYS A 89 -9.14 -23.87 -12.12
C LYS A 89 -9.40 -22.81 -13.19
N LEU A 90 -9.58 -23.22 -14.44
CA LEU A 90 -9.86 -22.28 -15.55
C LEU A 90 -11.09 -21.38 -15.32
N ARG A 91 -12.11 -21.87 -14.58
CA ARG A 91 -13.27 -21.04 -14.16
C ARG A 91 -12.88 -19.88 -13.24
N GLN A 92 -11.89 -20.09 -12.36
CA GLN A 92 -11.34 -19.07 -11.46
C GLN A 92 -10.47 -18.07 -12.25
N ALA A 93 -9.62 -18.57 -13.15
CA ALA A 93 -8.83 -17.73 -14.07
C ALA A 93 -9.71 -16.78 -14.90
N ARG A 94 -10.81 -17.29 -15.48
CA ARG A 94 -11.80 -16.47 -16.22
C ARG A 94 -12.39 -15.35 -15.37
N PHE A 95 -12.65 -15.61 -14.08
CA PHE A 95 -13.18 -14.58 -13.17
C PHE A 95 -12.12 -13.50 -12.87
N VAL A 96 -10.87 -13.88 -12.59
CA VAL A 96 -9.77 -12.91 -12.40
C VAL A 96 -9.52 -12.10 -13.68
N ARG A 97 -9.56 -12.74 -14.86
CA ARG A 97 -9.42 -12.07 -16.15
C ARG A 97 -10.54 -11.06 -16.40
N TYR A 98 -11.79 -11.41 -16.07
CA TYR A 98 -12.92 -10.48 -16.13
C TYR A 98 -12.66 -9.24 -15.26
N LEU A 99 -12.23 -9.42 -14.00
CA LEU A 99 -11.91 -8.29 -13.11
C LEU A 99 -10.75 -7.42 -13.64
N ARG A 100 -9.74 -8.00 -14.31
CA ARG A 100 -8.66 -7.20 -14.92
C ARG A 100 -9.12 -6.37 -16.12
N LEU A 101 -9.98 -6.93 -16.99
CA LEU A 101 -10.62 -6.15 -18.05
C LEU A 101 -11.48 -5.01 -17.49
N ASP A 102 -12.10 -5.24 -16.34
CA ASP A 102 -12.91 -4.26 -15.58
C ASP A 102 -12.03 -3.36 -14.66
N GLY A 103 -10.76 -3.18 -14.98
CA GLY A 103 -9.83 -2.21 -14.38
C GLY A 103 -9.37 -2.46 -12.93
N HIS A 104 -9.97 -3.39 -12.18
CA HIS A 104 -10.09 -3.43 -10.71
C HIS A 104 -8.86 -3.24 -9.77
N SER A 105 -7.60 -3.25 -10.24
CA SER A 105 -6.35 -3.41 -9.46
C SER A 105 -6.17 -4.76 -8.74
N TRP A 106 -4.91 -5.11 -8.42
CA TRP A 106 -4.56 -6.40 -7.80
C TRP A 106 -5.10 -6.55 -6.37
N ARG A 107 -5.10 -5.49 -5.54
CA ARG A 107 -5.63 -5.52 -4.16
C ARG A 107 -7.13 -5.83 -4.12
N SER A 108 -7.90 -5.24 -5.04
CA SER A 108 -9.34 -5.49 -5.15
C SER A 108 -9.61 -6.92 -5.64
N ILE A 109 -8.83 -7.42 -6.61
CA ILE A 109 -8.91 -8.82 -7.06
C ILE A 109 -8.66 -9.80 -5.91
N ALA A 110 -7.62 -9.57 -5.08
CA ALA A 110 -7.36 -10.38 -3.90
C ALA A 110 -8.56 -10.37 -2.94
N HIS A 111 -9.09 -9.18 -2.63
CA HIS A 111 -10.24 -9.02 -1.73
C HIS A 111 -11.51 -9.72 -2.26
N LEU A 112 -11.82 -9.55 -3.55
CA LEU A 112 -12.97 -10.19 -4.19
C LEU A 112 -12.83 -11.71 -4.28
N CYS A 113 -11.63 -12.24 -4.53
CA CYS A 113 -11.40 -13.68 -4.50
C CYS A 113 -11.52 -14.25 -3.08
N HIS A 114 -10.98 -13.55 -2.08
CA HIS A 114 -11.13 -13.92 -0.66
C HIS A 114 -12.60 -13.96 -0.24
N ASN A 115 -13.37 -12.90 -0.53
CA ASN A 115 -14.80 -12.82 -0.19
C ASN A 115 -15.68 -13.85 -0.91
N ARG A 116 -15.20 -14.43 -2.02
CA ARG A 116 -15.85 -15.55 -2.71
C ARG A 116 -15.54 -16.92 -2.09
N GLY A 117 -14.91 -16.96 -0.91
CA GLY A 117 -14.59 -18.20 -0.20
C GLY A 117 -13.54 -19.04 -0.93
N TRP A 118 -12.56 -18.41 -1.58
CA TRP A 118 -11.43 -19.14 -2.14
C TRP A 118 -10.50 -19.55 -0.98
N ASP A 119 -10.73 -20.75 -0.46
CA ASP A 119 -10.21 -21.34 0.79
C ASP A 119 -8.86 -22.05 0.66
N TRP A 120 -8.47 -22.38 -0.58
CA TRP A 120 -7.22 -23.02 -0.98
C TRP A 120 -5.92 -22.52 -0.35
N VAL A 121 -5.86 -21.25 0.07
CA VAL A 121 -4.80 -20.72 0.91
C VAL A 121 -5.33 -19.55 1.72
N SER A 122 -4.97 -19.49 3.01
CA SER A 122 -5.31 -18.33 3.85
C SER A 122 -4.28 -17.23 3.62
N TRP A 123 -4.69 -16.11 3.02
CA TRP A 123 -3.87 -14.90 2.92
C TRP A 123 -4.48 -13.76 3.74
N ALA A 124 -3.62 -13.03 4.45
CA ALA A 124 -3.98 -11.84 5.20
C ALA A 124 -3.14 -10.63 4.73
N PRO A 125 -3.69 -9.40 4.73
CA PRO A 125 -5.13 -9.12 4.80
C PRO A 125 -5.85 -9.65 3.53
N PRO A 126 -7.19 -9.71 3.49
CA PRO A 126 -7.93 -10.13 2.28
C PRO A 126 -7.51 -9.41 0.99
N SER A 127 -7.12 -8.13 1.09
CA SER A 127 -6.62 -7.28 0.01
C SER A 127 -5.09 -7.32 -0.19
N ASN A 128 -4.45 -8.46 0.12
CA ASN A 128 -3.00 -8.64 0.01
C ASN A 128 -2.52 -8.46 -1.45
N GLN A 129 -1.59 -7.54 -1.65
CA GLN A 129 -1.04 -7.19 -2.98
C GLN A 129 -0.35 -8.37 -3.66
N ILE A 130 0.47 -9.13 -2.93
CA ILE A 130 1.21 -10.29 -3.43
C ILE A 130 0.23 -11.40 -3.86
N ALA A 131 -0.83 -11.64 -3.07
CA ALA A 131 -1.90 -12.55 -3.48
C ALA A 131 -2.56 -12.08 -4.79
N GLY A 132 -2.91 -10.80 -4.89
CA GLY A 132 -3.49 -10.21 -6.11
C GLY A 132 -2.63 -10.39 -7.36
N MET A 133 -1.30 -10.17 -7.24
CA MET A 133 -0.33 -10.40 -8.31
C MET A 133 -0.31 -11.85 -8.77
N VAL A 134 -0.16 -12.78 -7.83
CA VAL A 134 -0.11 -14.23 -8.11
C VAL A 134 -1.41 -14.73 -8.75
N LEU A 135 -2.56 -14.22 -8.32
CA LEU A 135 -3.85 -14.53 -8.94
C LEU A 135 -3.91 -14.09 -10.41
N CYS A 136 -3.42 -12.88 -10.70
CA CYS A 136 -3.38 -12.35 -12.07
C CYS A 136 -2.39 -13.11 -12.96
N GLU A 137 -1.18 -13.38 -12.46
CA GLU A 137 -0.16 -14.14 -13.16
C GLU A 137 -0.65 -15.55 -13.51
N ARG A 138 -1.22 -16.28 -12.54
CA ARG A 138 -1.74 -17.62 -12.80
C ARG A 138 -2.97 -17.62 -13.71
N ALA A 139 -3.79 -16.57 -13.67
CA ALA A 139 -4.89 -16.41 -14.61
C ALA A 139 -4.38 -16.18 -16.04
N ALA A 140 -3.35 -15.34 -16.22
CA ALA A 140 -2.69 -15.14 -17.51
C ALA A 140 -2.07 -16.45 -18.05
N GLU A 141 -1.30 -17.18 -17.23
CA GLU A 141 -0.74 -18.50 -17.58
C GLU A 141 -1.84 -19.46 -18.10
N LEU A 142 -2.97 -19.56 -17.40
CA LEU A 142 -4.09 -20.45 -17.77
C LEU A 142 -4.87 -20.01 -19.03
N HIS A 143 -4.66 -18.76 -19.46
CA HIS A 143 -5.21 -18.23 -20.71
C HIS A 143 -4.19 -18.22 -21.87
N GLY A 144 -2.93 -18.61 -21.63
CA GLY A 144 -1.85 -18.50 -22.62
C GLY A 144 -1.37 -17.06 -22.84
N GLU A 145 -1.64 -16.17 -21.89
CA GLU A 145 -1.34 -14.74 -21.95
C GLU A 145 -0.09 -14.39 -21.12
N ASN A 146 0.51 -13.23 -21.39
CA ASN A 146 1.67 -12.75 -20.66
C ASN A 146 1.23 -11.73 -19.59
N TYR A 147 1.46 -12.04 -18.31
CA TYR A 147 1.04 -11.19 -17.18
C TYR A 147 1.71 -9.80 -17.15
N ARG A 148 2.81 -9.58 -17.89
CA ARG A 148 3.51 -8.29 -18.00
C ARG A 148 2.99 -7.40 -19.14
N LYS A 149 1.83 -7.72 -19.71
CA LYS A 149 1.18 -6.97 -20.77
C LYS A 149 -0.28 -6.70 -20.40
N GLU A 150 -0.85 -5.66 -21.00
CA GLU A 150 -2.29 -5.38 -20.96
C GLU A 150 -3.13 -6.66 -21.20
N PRO A 151 -4.19 -6.93 -20.41
CA PRO A 151 -4.78 -6.09 -19.37
C PRO A 151 -4.20 -6.28 -17.95
N TRP A 152 -3.10 -7.04 -17.81
CA TRP A 152 -2.67 -7.61 -16.53
C TRP A 152 -1.85 -6.66 -15.65
N ASN A 153 -1.01 -5.84 -16.29
CA ASN A 153 0.00 -4.97 -15.66
C ASN A 153 0.24 -3.73 -16.52
#